data_AF-A0A0C1H3L4-F1
#
_entry.id   AF-A0A0C1H3L4-F1
#
_cell.length_a   1.000
_cell.length_b   1.000
_cell.length_c   1.000
_cell.angle_alpha   90.00
_cell.angle_beta   90.00
_cell.angle_gamma   90.00
#
_symmetry.space_group_name_H-M   'P 1'
#
loop_
_entity.id
_entity.type
_entity.pdbx_description
1 polymer ?
#
loop_
_entity_poly.entity_id
_entity_poly.type
_entity_poly.pdbx_seq_one_letter_code
_entity_poly.pdbx_strand_id
1 'polypeptide(L)'
;MDEKRNDALKVIQSLGADNEARQLWKKLCGYHRRSLAETAMYRFKRSFGGDFRSRKLAYQQAELYAKSLAMNKTTKLGMPQRALGANLGIVLNRRAIRSFT
;
A
#
# COMPACT_ATOMS: atom_id res chain seq x y z
N MET A 1 20.44 9.76 10.57
CA MET A 1 19.81 8.66 11.33
C MET A 1 18.37 9.05 11.60
N ASP A 2 17.38 8.33 11.07
CA ASP A 2 15.96 8.70 11.19
C ASP A 2 15.47 8.59 12.64
N GLU A 3 15.26 9.73 13.29
CA GLU A 3 14.82 9.88 14.68
C GLU A 3 13.54 9.07 14.96
N LYS A 4 12.58 9.11 14.02
CA LYS A 4 11.33 8.34 14.06
C LYS A 4 11.51 6.82 14.08
N ARG A 5 12.55 6.31 13.40
CA ARG A 5 12.86 4.87 13.38
C ARG A 5 13.46 4.46 14.72
N ASN A 6 14.30 5.32 15.29
CA ASN A 6 14.91 5.08 16.60
C ASN A 6 13.86 5.09 17.72
N ASP A 7 12.88 5.99 17.65
CA ASP A 7 11.79 6.04 18.62
C ASP A 7 10.85 4.84 18.51
N ALA A 8 10.57 4.35 17.30
CA ALA A 8 9.85 3.11 17.09
C ALA A 8 10.53 1.91 17.78
N LEU A 9 11.85 1.83 17.71
CA LEU A 9 12.62 0.76 18.36
C LEU A 9 12.53 0.85 19.88
N LYS A 10 12.61 2.06 20.47
CA LYS A 10 12.44 2.26 21.92
C LYS A 10 11.06 1.81 22.40
N VAL A 11 10.02 2.12 21.65
CA VAL A 11 8.65 1.69 21.99
C VAL A 11 8.52 0.17 21.92
N ILE A 12 9.02 -0.47 20.85
CA ILE A 12 9.01 -1.94 20.74
C ILE A 12 9.81 -2.60 21.88
N GLN A 13 10.92 -1.98 22.27
CA GLN A 13 11.77 -2.48 23.37
C GLN A 13 11.07 -2.35 24.73
N SER A 14 10.34 -1.25 24.97
CA SER A 14 9.52 -1.07 26.18
C SER A 14 8.32 -2.03 26.25
N LEU A 15 7.88 -2.57 25.11
CA LEU A 15 6.75 -3.50 25.01
C LEU A 15 7.14 -4.97 25.20
N GLY A 16 8.44 -5.30 25.36
CA GLY A 16 8.92 -6.68 25.55
C GLY A 16 10.00 -7.13 24.55
N ALA A 17 10.31 -6.32 23.53
CA ALA A 17 11.33 -6.58 22.51
C ALA A 17 11.15 -7.89 21.70
N ASP A 18 9.95 -8.46 21.74
CA ASP A 18 9.59 -9.72 21.11
C ASP A 18 8.70 -9.51 19.86
N ASN A 19 8.36 -10.60 19.18
CA ASN A 19 7.54 -10.52 17.97
C ASN A 19 6.11 -10.04 18.27
N GLU A 20 5.56 -10.30 19.46
CA GLU A 20 4.22 -9.84 19.83
C GLU A 20 4.23 -8.34 20.12
N ALA A 21 5.24 -7.84 20.85
CA ALA A 21 5.48 -6.40 21.04
C ALA A 21 5.55 -5.65 19.70
N ARG A 22 6.26 -6.21 18.71
CA ARG A 22 6.35 -5.61 17.38
C ARG A 22 5.01 -5.63 16.63
N GLN A 23 4.24 -6.71 16.74
CA GLN A 23 2.90 -6.79 16.13
C GLN A 23 1.93 -5.81 16.78
N LEU A 24 1.98 -5.66 18.10
CA LEU A 24 1.18 -4.73 18.86
C LEU A 24 1.52 -3.29 18.49
N TRP A 25 2.81 -2.94 18.45
CA TRP A 25 3.28 -1.63 18.00
C TRP A 25 2.79 -1.29 16.58
N LYS A 26 2.86 -2.26 15.64
CA LYS A 26 2.34 -2.09 14.27
C LYS A 26 0.85 -1.79 14.25
N LYS A 27 0.06 -2.40 15.15
CA LYS A 27 -1.38 -2.13 15.29
C LYS A 27 -1.62 -0.73 15.87
N LEU A 28 -0.94 -0.39 16.97
CA LEU A 28 -1.09 0.89 17.68
C LEU A 28 -0.72 2.10 16.82
N CYS A 29 0.37 2.02 16.06
CA CYS A 29 0.80 3.13 15.19
C CYS A 29 0.04 3.19 13.85
N GLY A 30 -0.98 2.36 13.63
CA GLY A 30 -1.72 2.33 12.37
C GLY A 30 -0.85 1.91 11.17
N TYR A 31 0.24 1.16 11.41
CA TYR A 31 1.18 0.72 10.37
C TYR A 31 0.48 -0.11 9.29
N HIS A 32 -0.62 -0.78 9.65
CA HIS A 32 -1.47 -1.50 8.70
C HIS A 32 -1.99 -0.59 7.57
N ARG A 33 -2.47 0.62 7.88
CA ARG A 33 -2.98 1.56 6.87
C ARG A 33 -1.85 2.00 5.92
N ARG A 34 -0.66 2.25 6.46
CA ARG A 34 0.52 2.61 5.66
C ARG A 34 0.92 1.48 4.72
N SER A 35 0.99 0.25 5.23
CA SER A 35 1.31 -0.93 4.42
C SER A 35 0.29 -1.15 3.29
N LEU A 36 -1.00 -0.91 3.54
CA LEU A 36 -2.04 -0.96 2.50
C LEU A 36 -1.83 0.11 1.42
N ALA A 37 -1.53 1.35 1.83
CA ALA A 37 -1.27 2.44 0.89
C ALA A 37 -0.01 2.20 0.05
N GLU A 38 1.07 1.71 0.66
CA GLU A 38 2.31 1.34 -0.02
C GLU A 38 2.06 0.23 -1.04
N THR A 39 1.28 -0.80 -0.66
CA THR A 39 0.89 -1.89 -1.57
C THR A 39 0.02 -1.40 -2.72
N ALA A 40 -0.94 -0.52 -2.45
CA ALA A 40 -1.79 0.09 -3.47
C ALA A 40 -0.96 0.93 -4.46
N MET A 41 0.00 1.71 -3.96
CA MET A 41 0.89 2.52 -4.78
C MET A 41 1.87 1.68 -5.59
N TYR A 42 2.38 0.58 -5.02
CA TYR A 42 3.19 -0.39 -5.75
C TYR A 42 2.41 -0.97 -6.94
N ARG A 43 1.15 -1.38 -6.71
CA ARG A 43 0.26 -1.86 -7.78
C ARG A 43 0.01 -0.78 -8.84
N PHE A 44 -0.30 0.44 -8.41
CA PHE A 44 -0.53 1.58 -9.30
C PHE A 44 0.66 1.82 -10.23
N LYS A 45 1.87 1.97 -9.66
CA LYS A 45 3.10 2.21 -10.44
C LYS A 45 3.40 1.06 -11.39
N ARG A 46 3.12 -0.16 -10.96
CA ARG A 46 3.38 -1.37 -11.73
C ARG A 46 2.39 -1.58 -12.87
N SER A 47 1.20 -0.96 -12.81
CA SER A 47 0.18 -0.97 -13.87
C SER A 47 0.28 0.22 -14.83
N PHE A 48 0.60 1.42 -14.33
CA PHE A 48 0.52 2.66 -15.12
C PHE A 48 1.84 3.42 -15.26
N GLY A 49 2.94 2.87 -14.73
CA GLY A 49 4.25 3.54 -14.68
C GLY A 49 4.41 4.46 -13.46
N GLY A 50 5.64 4.94 -13.24
CA GLY A 50 5.98 5.85 -12.16
C GLY A 50 5.63 7.31 -12.42
N ASP A 51 5.40 7.66 -13.68
CA ASP A 51 5.33 9.05 -14.15
C ASP A 51 3.95 9.40 -14.73
N PHE A 52 3.66 10.70 -14.75
CA PHE A 52 2.51 11.27 -15.46
C PHE A 52 2.98 11.86 -16.79
N ARG A 53 2.16 11.72 -17.84
CA ARG A 53 2.51 12.23 -19.16
C ARG A 53 2.41 13.75 -19.23
N SER A 54 1.50 14.34 -18.46
CA SER A 54 1.30 15.79 -18.47
C SER A 54 2.27 16.52 -17.54
N ARG A 55 2.73 17.71 -17.98
CA ARG A 55 3.55 18.62 -17.16
C ARG A 55 2.74 19.60 -16.30
N LYS A 56 1.42 19.73 -16.53
CA LYS A 56 0.56 20.62 -15.72
C LYS A 56 -0.15 19.82 -14.64
N LEU A 57 -0.14 20.32 -13.39
CA LEU A 57 -0.74 19.67 -12.24
C LEU A 57 -2.22 19.30 -12.44
N ALA A 58 -3.03 20.18 -13.01
CA ALA A 58 -4.46 19.91 -13.26
C ALA A 58 -4.68 18.66 -14.14
N TYR A 59 -3.83 18.47 -15.16
CA TYR A 59 -3.90 17.30 -16.03
C TYR A 59 -3.29 16.05 -15.37
N GLN A 60 -2.28 16.20 -14.51
CA GLN A 60 -1.77 15.08 -13.71
C GLN A 60 -2.83 14.57 -12.73
N GLN A 61 -3.62 15.47 -12.13
CA GLN A 61 -4.76 15.10 -11.27
C GLN A 61 -5.82 14.33 -12.06
N ALA A 62 -6.19 14.80 -13.26
CA ALA A 62 -7.11 14.09 -14.12
C ALA A 62 -6.57 12.70 -14.54
N GLU A 63 -5.29 12.61 -14.88
CA GLU A 63 -4.62 11.36 -15.24
C GLU A 63 -4.58 10.39 -14.05
N LEU A 64 -4.25 10.87 -12.85
CA LEU A 64 -4.28 10.09 -11.62
C LEU A 64 -5.68 9.56 -11.32
N TYR A 65 -6.71 10.41 -11.47
CA TYR A 65 -8.10 10.01 -11.26
C TYR A 65 -8.53 8.91 -12.24
N ALA A 66 -8.24 9.08 -13.53
CA ALA A 66 -8.55 8.09 -14.55
C ALA A 66 -7.84 6.74 -14.31
N LYS A 67 -6.54 6.77 -13.98
CA LYS A 67 -5.75 5.57 -13.63
C LYS A 67 -6.30 4.88 -12.38
N SER A 68 -6.66 5.64 -11.35
CA SER A 68 -7.28 5.10 -10.13
C SER A 68 -8.62 4.43 -10.41
N LEU A 69 -9.46 5.05 -11.23
CA LEU A 69 -10.74 4.48 -11.64
C LEU A 69 -10.55 3.17 -12.43
N ALA A 70 -9.59 3.15 -13.36
CA ALA A 70 -9.25 1.94 -14.10
C ALA A 70 -8.76 0.81 -13.18
N MET A 71 -7.93 1.12 -12.18
CA MET A 71 -7.45 0.17 -11.18
C MET A 71 -8.57 -0.40 -10.30
N ASN A 72 -9.53 0.45 -9.92
CA ASN A 72 -10.69 0.01 -9.14
C ASN A 72 -11.59 -0.91 -9.98
N LYS A 73 -11.78 -0.62 -11.28
CA LYS A 73 -12.52 -1.48 -12.21
C LYS A 73 -11.85 -2.84 -12.39
N THR A 74 -10.53 -2.90 -12.63
CA THR A 74 -9.80 -4.18 -12.74
C THR A 74 -9.82 -4.95 -11.43
N THR A 75 -9.77 -4.28 -10.28
CA THR A 75 -9.92 -4.94 -8.97
C THR A 75 -11.31 -5.57 -8.80
N LYS A 76 -12.38 -4.93 -9.30
CA LYS A 76 -13.75 -5.48 -9.28
C LYS A 76 -13.92 -6.67 -10.22
N LEU A 77 -13.33 -6.61 -11.41
CA LEU A 77 -13.47 -7.63 -12.46
C LEU A 77 -12.52 -8.84 -12.26
N GLY A 78 -11.48 -8.69 -11.44
CA GLY A 78 -10.43 -9.68 -11.28
C GLY A 78 -9.11 -9.12 -11.79
N MET A 79 -8.06 -9.20 -10.96
CA MET A 79 -6.76 -8.68 -11.33
C MET A 79 -6.09 -9.55 -12.39
N PRO A 80 -5.42 -8.96 -13.39
CA PRO A 80 -4.61 -9.72 -14.32
C PRO A 80 -3.48 -10.45 -13.56
N GLN A 81 -3.45 -11.77 -13.66
CA GLN A 81 -2.34 -12.58 -13.16
C GLN A 81 -1.12 -12.37 -14.07
N ARG A 82 0.04 -12.18 -13.46
CA ARG A 82 1.30 -12.20 -14.20
C ARG A 82 1.66 -13.64 -14.57
N ALA A 83 2.04 -13.86 -15.83
CA ALA A 83 2.57 -15.13 -16.32
C ALA A 83 4.03 -15.42 -15.87
N LEU A 84 4.52 -14.80 -14.79
CA LEU A 84 5.85 -15.11 -14.23
C LEU A 84 5.68 -15.35 -12.74
N GLY A 85 6.02 -16.58 -12.34
CA GLY A 85 5.75 -17.18 -11.04
C GLY A 85 6.05 -16.24 -9.86
N ALA A 86 5.01 -15.97 -9.08
CA ALA A 86 5.15 -15.53 -7.71
C ALA A 86 3.96 -16.09 -6.93
N ASN A 87 4.10 -17.36 -6.55
CA ASN A 87 3.34 -17.97 -5.47
C ASN A 87 3.83 -17.34 -4.16
N LEU A 88 3.36 -16.14 -3.85
CA LEU A 88 3.62 -15.47 -2.58
C LEU A 88 2.29 -14.98 -2.01
N GLY A 89 1.56 -15.93 -1.43
CA GLY A 89 1.04 -15.82 -0.07
C GLY A 89 0.37 -14.53 0.39
N ILE A 90 -0.32 -13.78 -0.48
CA ILE A 90 -1.22 -12.73 0.01
C ILE A 90 -2.57 -12.82 -0.69
N VAL A 91 -3.41 -13.70 -0.13
CA VAL A 91 -4.87 -13.52 -0.16
C VAL A 91 -5.16 -12.22 0.61
N LEU A 92 -4.91 -11.06 0.00
CA LEU A 92 -5.32 -9.77 0.55
C LEU A 92 -6.83 -9.68 0.42
N ASN A 93 -7.49 -10.19 1.46
CA ASN A 93 -8.74 -9.73 2.03
C ASN A 93 -9.58 -8.83 1.10
N ARG A 94 -10.56 -9.45 0.43
CA ARG A 94 -11.57 -8.78 -0.42
C ARG A 94 -12.32 -7.64 0.29
N ARG A 95 -12.22 -7.48 1.62
CA ARG A 95 -12.90 -6.41 2.39
C ARG A 95 -12.14 -5.09 2.45
N ALA A 96 -10.81 -5.06 2.30
CA ALA A 96 -10.03 -3.83 2.56
C ALA A 96 -10.11 -2.77 1.45
N ILE A 97 -10.62 -3.11 0.26
CA ILE A 97 -10.66 -2.20 -0.90
C ILE A 97 -12.06 -1.54 -1.07
N ARG A 98 -13.07 -2.00 -0.32
CA ARG A 98 -14.43 -1.41 -0.36
C ARG A 98 -14.55 -0.07 0.38
N SER A 99 -13.52 0.37 1.12
CA SER A 99 -13.54 1.60 1.93
C SER A 99 -12.91 2.81 1.24
N PHE A 100 -12.80 2.81 -0.09
CA PHE A 100 -12.23 3.93 -0.87
C PHE A 100 -13.16 4.45 -1.98
N THR A 101 -14.45 4.14 -1.86
CA THR A 101 -15.55 4.77 -2.60
C THR A 101 -16.29 5.73 -1.69
#